data_AF-A0A382ZM65-F1
#
_entry.id   AF-A0A382ZM65-F1
#
_cell.length_a   1.000
_cell.length_b   1.000
_cell.length_c   1.000
_cell.angle_alpha   90.00
_cell.angle_beta   90.00
_cell.angle_gamma   90.00
#
_symmetry.space_group_name_H-M   'P 1'
#
loop_
_entity.id
_entity.type
_entity.pdbx_description
1 polymer ?
#
loop_
_entity_poly.entity_id
_entity_poly.type
_entity_poly.pdbx_seq_one_letter_code
_entity_poly.pdbx_strand_id
1 'polypeptide(L)'
;DALVNMGQKDLLIDTQGNWGDTRTGDSAAASRYIEARLSTFSMAVAFNKDVTEWQASYDGRKQEPVTIPMKFPMLLAQGVEGIAVGLSTKIMPHNFCELIKGSIDILKEKSPKILPDFTSGGMGDFTQYNSGSKGGKIRLRSQIDVMDKSTLAIKSVPYNTTTSSLIDSILKANDSGKIKIRKVEDNTASDVEILVYLKQGVSPDVTLDALYAFTSCEVSISPNCCVIIEKKPCFTSITDILNSSTKHTVELLRQE
;
A
#
# COMPACT_ATOMS: atom_id res chain seq x y z
N ASP A 1 -9.08 -7.18 -13.27
CA ASP A 1 -8.51 -7.22 -11.90
C ASP A 1 -7.08 -6.72 -11.84
N ALA A 2 -6.08 -7.41 -12.41
CA ALA A 2 -4.69 -6.95 -12.35
C ALA A 2 -4.48 -5.52 -12.90
N LEU A 3 -5.08 -5.21 -14.06
CA LEU A 3 -5.05 -3.85 -14.63
C LEU A 3 -5.71 -2.83 -13.69
N VAL A 4 -6.87 -3.17 -13.13
CA VAL A 4 -7.62 -2.31 -12.19
C VAL A 4 -6.76 -1.98 -10.97
N ASN A 5 -6.15 -2.99 -10.35
CA ASN A 5 -5.27 -2.81 -9.19
C ASN A 5 -4.04 -1.95 -9.50
N MET A 6 -3.49 -2.04 -10.72
CA MET A 6 -2.38 -1.17 -11.14
C MET A 6 -2.84 0.26 -11.41
N GLY A 7 -4.03 0.43 -12.00
CA GLY A 7 -4.63 1.73 -12.27
C GLY A 7 -4.99 2.50 -10.99
N GLN A 8 -5.54 1.82 -9.99
CA GLN A 8 -5.87 2.41 -8.68
C GLN A 8 -4.64 2.89 -7.88
N LYS A 9 -3.40 2.63 -8.35
CA LYS A 9 -2.16 3.13 -7.74
C LYS A 9 -1.62 4.39 -8.43
N ASP A 10 -2.33 4.93 -9.42
CA ASP A 10 -2.14 6.24 -10.10
C ASP A 10 -0.76 6.54 -10.70
N LEU A 11 0.18 5.60 -10.71
CA LEU A 11 1.56 5.86 -11.15
C LEU A 11 1.84 5.40 -12.58
N LEU A 12 1.42 4.18 -12.95
CA LEU A 12 1.78 3.56 -14.23
C LEU A 12 0.71 3.68 -15.33
N ILE A 13 -0.55 3.88 -14.93
CA ILE A 13 -1.70 3.80 -15.82
C ILE A 13 -2.56 5.03 -15.56
N ASP A 14 -2.82 5.82 -16.60
CA ASP A 14 -3.86 6.85 -16.57
C ASP A 14 -5.21 6.14 -16.72
N THR A 15 -6.16 6.48 -15.85
CA THR A 15 -7.46 5.83 -15.75
C THR A 15 -8.60 6.79 -16.11
N GLN A 16 -9.63 6.28 -16.78
CA GLN A 16 -10.88 7.00 -17.03
C GLN A 16 -12.08 6.06 -16.83
N GLY A 17 -13.17 6.58 -16.27
CA GLY A 17 -14.36 5.81 -15.86
C GLY A 17 -14.35 5.43 -14.38
N ASN A 18 -15.20 4.49 -13.98
CA ASN A 18 -15.28 4.02 -12.59
C ASN A 18 -14.35 2.82 -12.35
N TRP A 19 -13.24 3.06 -11.65
CA TRP A 19 -12.23 2.06 -11.32
C TRP A 19 -12.41 1.44 -9.92
N GLY A 20 -13.52 1.71 -9.23
CA GLY A 20 -13.75 1.30 -7.85
C GLY A 20 -12.98 2.12 -6.84
N ASP A 21 -13.15 1.83 -5.55
CA ASP A 21 -12.45 2.50 -4.46
C ASP A 21 -11.95 1.45 -3.45
N THR A 22 -10.63 1.45 -3.23
CA THR A 22 -9.96 0.51 -2.31
C THR A 22 -10.32 0.77 -0.85
N ARG A 23 -10.75 1.99 -0.51
CA ARG A 23 -11.15 2.39 0.85
C ARG A 23 -12.58 1.96 1.16
N THR A 24 -13.49 1.98 0.20
CA THR A 24 -14.89 1.53 0.42
C THR A 24 -15.04 0.03 0.14
N GLY A 25 -14.20 -0.52 -0.74
CA GLY A 25 -14.32 -1.88 -1.28
C GLY A 25 -15.18 -1.96 -2.54
N ASP A 26 -15.54 -0.81 -3.12
CA ASP A 26 -16.35 -0.77 -4.34
C ASP A 26 -15.59 -1.34 -5.53
N SER A 27 -16.25 -2.23 -6.26
CA SER A 27 -15.69 -2.85 -7.46
C SER A 27 -15.66 -1.89 -8.64
N ALA A 28 -14.66 -2.04 -9.50
CA ALA A 28 -14.62 -1.33 -10.77
C ALA A 28 -15.79 -1.69 -11.68
N ALA A 29 -16.16 -0.77 -12.56
CA ALA A 29 -17.11 -1.07 -13.62
C ALA A 29 -16.55 -2.11 -14.60
N ALA A 30 -17.45 -2.73 -15.37
CA ALA A 30 -17.05 -3.71 -16.38
C ALA A 30 -16.06 -3.09 -17.39
N SER A 31 -15.15 -3.91 -17.93
CA SER A 31 -14.06 -3.48 -18.82
C SER A 31 -14.48 -2.62 -20.01
N ARG A 32 -15.72 -2.78 -20.50
CA ARG A 32 -16.30 -1.98 -21.60
C ARG A 32 -16.66 -0.53 -21.22
N TYR A 33 -16.59 -0.17 -19.94
CA TYR A 33 -16.95 1.15 -19.39
C TYR A 33 -15.76 1.88 -18.77
N ILE A 34 -14.57 1.30 -18.81
CA ILE A 34 -13.35 1.90 -18.29
C ILE A 34 -12.32 1.99 -19.41
N GLU A 35 -11.52 3.04 -19.38
CA GLU A 35 -10.44 3.29 -20.33
C GLU A 35 -9.12 3.43 -19.58
N ALA A 36 -8.05 2.93 -20.18
CA ALA A 36 -6.72 2.89 -19.60
C ALA A 36 -5.66 3.20 -20.66
N ARG A 37 -4.64 3.95 -20.28
CA ARG A 37 -3.42 4.10 -21.09
C ARG A 37 -2.18 4.19 -20.19
N LEU A 38 -1.00 3.99 -20.75
CA LEU A 38 0.24 4.23 -20.01
C LEU A 38 0.35 5.71 -19.63
N SER A 39 0.75 5.97 -18.39
CA SER A 39 1.06 7.33 -17.96
C SER A 39 2.35 7.83 -18.62
N THR A 40 2.53 9.15 -18.64
CA THR A 40 3.79 9.77 -19.11
C THR A 40 5.00 9.25 -18.32
N PHE A 41 4.82 9.04 -17.02
CA PHE A 41 5.85 8.44 -16.16
C PHE A 41 6.19 7.01 -16.60
N SER A 42 5.17 6.17 -16.80
CA SER A 42 5.35 4.78 -17.23
C SER A 42 6.13 4.67 -18.53
N MET A 43 5.78 5.49 -19.52
CA MET A 43 6.51 5.53 -20.80
C MET A 43 7.97 5.92 -20.65
N ALA A 44 8.31 6.76 -19.66
CA ALA A 44 9.68 7.19 -19.42
C ALA A 44 10.52 6.16 -18.64
N VAL A 45 9.90 5.41 -17.72
CA VAL A 45 10.64 4.53 -16.78
C VAL A 45 10.57 3.05 -17.10
N ALA A 46 9.52 2.58 -17.77
CA ALA A 46 9.27 1.14 -17.85
C ALA A 46 9.97 0.49 -19.06
N PHE A 47 9.93 1.11 -20.24
CA PHE A 47 10.26 0.39 -21.48
C PHE A 47 11.35 1.06 -22.30
N ASN A 48 12.35 0.27 -22.70
CA ASN A 48 13.26 0.59 -23.77
C ASN A 48 13.57 -0.70 -24.56
N LYS A 49 13.25 -0.69 -25.85
CA LYS A 49 13.35 -1.87 -26.73
C LYS A 49 14.78 -2.39 -26.86
N ASP A 50 15.77 -1.51 -26.85
CA ASP A 50 17.16 -1.84 -27.19
C ASP A 50 17.88 -2.56 -26.04
N VAL A 51 17.46 -2.31 -24.81
CA VAL A 51 17.99 -2.96 -23.59
C VAL A 51 17.10 -4.08 -23.06
N THR A 52 15.95 -4.33 -23.68
CA THR A 52 15.01 -5.37 -23.25
C THR A 52 15.50 -6.76 -23.69
N GLU A 53 15.60 -7.70 -22.75
CA GLU A 53 15.79 -9.11 -23.05
C GLU A 53 14.45 -9.73 -23.49
N TRP A 54 14.45 -10.38 -24.66
CA TRP A 54 13.26 -10.98 -25.27
C TRP A 54 13.30 -12.50 -25.19
N GLN A 55 12.14 -13.09 -24.92
CA GLN A 55 11.90 -14.53 -25.03
C GLN A 55 10.71 -14.80 -25.95
N ALA A 56 10.65 -16.00 -26.52
CA ALA A 56 9.47 -16.42 -27.29
C ALA A 56 8.24 -16.54 -26.39
N SER A 57 7.07 -16.12 -26.91
CA SER A 57 5.78 -16.34 -26.26
C SER A 57 5.45 -17.82 -26.11
N TYR A 58 4.46 -18.14 -25.27
CA TYR A 58 4.03 -19.52 -25.00
C TYR A 58 3.71 -20.35 -26.26
N ASP A 59 3.24 -19.71 -27.33
CA ASP A 59 2.91 -20.31 -28.64
C ASP A 59 4.01 -20.14 -29.70
N GLY A 60 5.12 -19.51 -29.35
CA GLY A 60 6.27 -19.24 -30.21
C GLY A 60 6.03 -18.21 -31.32
N ARG A 61 4.84 -17.58 -31.38
CA ARG A 61 4.48 -16.68 -32.49
C ARG A 61 4.97 -15.25 -32.30
N LYS A 62 5.18 -14.83 -31.05
CA LYS A 62 5.62 -13.48 -30.70
C LYS A 62 6.82 -13.54 -29.77
N GLN A 63 7.43 -12.38 -29.54
CA GLN A 63 8.41 -12.17 -28.50
C GLN A 63 7.77 -11.38 -27.37
N GLU A 64 8.11 -11.72 -26.14
CA GLU A 64 7.71 -11.01 -24.92
C GLU A 64 8.96 -10.69 -24.07
N PRO A 65 8.95 -9.58 -23.31
CA PRO A 65 10.06 -9.26 -22.43
C PRO A 65 10.16 -10.27 -21.29
N VAL A 66 11.38 -10.74 -21.00
CA VAL A 66 11.65 -11.57 -19.82
C VAL A 66 11.40 -10.74 -18.55
N THR A 67 11.92 -9.51 -18.54
CA THR A 67 11.65 -8.50 -17.53
C THR A 67 11.53 -7.13 -18.19
N ILE A 68 10.82 -6.22 -17.53
CA ILE A 68 10.69 -4.83 -17.95
C ILE A 68 11.90 -4.06 -17.39
N PRO A 69 12.70 -3.34 -18.22
CA PRO A 69 13.88 -2.59 -17.78
C PRO A 69 13.49 -1.33 -16.99
N MET A 70 12.98 -1.54 -15.78
CA MET A 70 12.37 -0.51 -14.95
C MET A 70 13.43 0.40 -14.33
N LYS A 71 13.47 1.68 -14.75
CA LYS A 71 14.42 2.72 -14.30
C LYS A 71 14.02 3.42 -13.00
N PHE A 72 13.10 2.83 -12.24
CA PHE A 72 12.60 3.37 -10.97
C PHE A 72 12.27 2.23 -9.99
N PRO A 73 12.48 2.38 -8.66
CA PRO A 73 12.19 1.36 -7.64
C PRO A 73 10.69 1.10 -7.43
N MET A 74 10.01 0.58 -8.47
CA MET A 74 8.57 0.35 -8.51
C MET A 74 8.08 -0.63 -7.45
N LEU A 75 8.87 -1.66 -7.13
CA LEU A 75 8.55 -2.62 -6.08
C LEU A 75 8.34 -1.93 -4.72
N LEU A 76 9.20 -0.95 -4.40
CA LEU A 76 9.13 -0.21 -3.14
C LEU A 76 8.05 0.85 -3.16
N ALA A 77 7.85 1.51 -4.30
CA ALA A 77 6.82 2.54 -4.45
C ALA A 77 5.41 1.97 -4.27
N GLN A 78 5.13 0.81 -4.88
CA GLN A 78 3.79 0.23 -4.86
C GLN A 78 3.57 -0.82 -3.77
N GLY A 79 4.64 -1.36 -3.18
CA GLY A 79 4.58 -2.54 -2.33
C GLY A 79 4.09 -3.79 -3.07
N VAL A 80 4.15 -4.93 -2.38
CA VAL A 80 3.59 -6.19 -2.87
C VAL A 80 3.20 -7.08 -1.71
N GLU A 81 2.10 -7.80 -1.86
CA GLU A 81 1.71 -8.88 -0.97
C GLU A 81 1.42 -10.12 -1.80
N GLY A 82 1.92 -11.27 -1.36
CA GLY A 82 1.75 -12.51 -2.10
C GLY A 82 2.14 -13.74 -1.29
N ILE A 83 1.52 -14.86 -1.62
CA ILE A 83 1.78 -16.16 -0.99
C ILE A 83 2.13 -17.15 -2.11
N ALA A 84 3.25 -17.83 -1.94
CA ALA A 84 3.70 -18.93 -2.77
C ALA A 84 3.78 -20.22 -1.93
N VAL A 85 4.07 -21.36 -2.55
CA VAL A 85 4.18 -22.64 -1.84
C VAL A 85 5.34 -22.56 -0.84
N GLY A 86 5.02 -22.50 0.45
CA GLY A 86 5.99 -22.42 1.55
C GLY A 86 6.64 -21.04 1.78
N LEU A 87 6.24 -20.01 1.04
CA LEU A 87 6.81 -18.66 1.12
C LEU A 87 5.72 -17.59 1.10
N SER A 88 6.00 -16.44 1.70
CA SER A 88 5.17 -15.25 1.56
C SER A 88 6.05 -14.02 1.38
N THR A 89 5.49 -12.98 0.80
CA THR A 89 6.10 -11.65 0.72
C THR A 89 5.07 -10.60 1.12
N LYS A 90 5.52 -9.61 1.87
CA LYS A 90 4.73 -8.47 2.31
C LYS A 90 5.64 -7.26 2.43
N ILE A 91 5.74 -6.51 1.34
CA ILE A 91 6.54 -5.29 1.19
C ILE A 91 5.56 -4.12 1.17
N MET A 92 5.81 -3.13 2.02
CA MET A 92 4.95 -1.96 2.14
C MET A 92 5.30 -0.90 1.09
N PRO A 93 4.31 -0.10 0.64
CA PRO A 93 4.56 1.06 -0.23
C PRO A 93 5.39 2.12 0.49
N HIS A 94 6.12 2.91 -0.30
CA HIS A 94 7.00 4.00 0.17
C HIS A 94 6.77 5.24 -0.68
N ASN A 95 7.09 6.40 -0.10
CA ASN A 95 6.90 7.67 -0.78
C ASN A 95 7.83 7.83 -1.99
N PHE A 96 7.27 8.26 -3.12
CA PHE A 96 8.00 8.47 -4.38
C PHE A 96 9.23 9.38 -4.23
N CYS A 97 9.06 10.53 -3.56
CA CYS A 97 10.13 11.51 -3.39
C CYS A 97 11.21 11.01 -2.42
N GLU A 98 10.83 10.25 -1.40
CA GLU A 98 11.79 9.64 -0.46
C GLU A 98 12.61 8.55 -1.11
N LEU A 99 12.02 7.75 -2.01
CA LEU A 99 12.77 6.77 -2.80
C LEU A 99 13.84 7.43 -3.67
N ILE A 100 13.51 8.55 -4.33
CA ILE A 100 14.48 9.31 -5.13
C ILE A 100 15.62 9.84 -4.23
N LYS A 101 15.27 10.47 -3.10
CA LYS A 101 16.27 10.98 -2.15
C LYS A 101 17.16 9.84 -1.63
N GLY A 102 16.56 8.69 -1.32
CA GLY A 102 17.27 7.50 -0.88
C GLY A 102 18.23 6.94 -1.94
N SER A 103 17.81 6.91 -3.21
CA SER A 103 18.69 6.55 -4.33
C SER A 103 19.86 7.53 -4.49
N ILE A 104 19.61 8.85 -4.34
CA ILE A 104 20.68 9.86 -4.36
C ILE A 104 21.66 9.65 -3.20
N ASP A 105 21.16 9.32 -2.00
CA ASP A 105 22.00 9.02 -0.84
C ASP A 105 22.86 7.78 -1.07
N ILE A 106 22.31 6.71 -1.65
CA ILE A 106 23.07 5.50 -2.02
C ILE A 106 24.21 5.83 -2.98
N LEU A 107 23.95 6.65 -4.01
CA LEU A 107 24.98 7.09 -4.96
C LEU A 107 26.07 7.96 -4.32
N LYS A 108 25.78 8.57 -3.17
CA LYS A 108 26.73 9.33 -2.35
C LYS A 108 27.32 8.51 -1.20
N GLU A 109 27.17 7.18 -1.24
CA GLU A 109 27.66 6.25 -0.22
C GLU A 109 27.08 6.50 1.18
N LYS A 110 25.84 7.01 1.25
CA LYS A 110 25.09 7.21 2.49
C LYS A 110 24.01 6.15 2.63
N SER A 111 23.74 5.76 3.87
CA SER A 111 22.66 4.82 4.18
C SER A 111 21.30 5.54 4.17
N PRO A 112 20.38 5.20 3.26
CA PRO A 112 19.06 5.81 3.23
C PRO A 112 18.23 5.28 4.40
N LYS A 113 17.41 6.16 4.98
CA LYS A 113 16.40 5.80 5.97
C LYS A 113 15.04 6.10 5.37
N ILE A 114 14.39 5.07 4.85
CA ILE A 114 13.05 5.16 4.27
C ILE A 114 12.06 4.37 5.12
N LEU A 115 10.88 4.95 5.29
CA LEU A 115 9.78 4.34 6.02
C LEU A 115 8.60 4.15 5.06
N PRO A 116 7.71 3.19 5.34
CA PRO A 116 6.50 3.03 4.55
C PRO A 116 5.62 4.28 4.58
N ASP A 117 4.97 4.54 3.44
CA ASP A 117 4.01 5.62 3.27
C ASP A 117 2.76 5.08 2.59
N PHE A 118 1.59 5.40 3.13
CA PHE A 118 0.32 4.79 2.73
C PHE A 118 -0.63 5.86 2.18
N THR A 119 -1.19 5.61 1.01
CA THR A 119 -2.14 6.52 0.35
C THR A 119 -3.42 6.73 1.15
N SER A 120 -3.79 5.79 2.02
CA SER A 120 -4.94 5.90 2.92
C SER A 120 -4.70 6.85 4.11
N GLY A 121 -3.47 7.36 4.29
CA GLY A 121 -3.08 8.21 5.40
C GLY A 121 -3.11 7.48 6.76
N GLY A 122 -3.45 8.24 7.81
CA GLY A 122 -3.44 7.75 9.19
C GLY A 122 -2.07 7.87 9.87
N MET A 123 -1.91 7.16 10.98
CA MET A 123 -0.71 7.20 11.81
C MET A 123 -0.03 5.83 11.81
N GLY A 124 1.31 5.82 11.81
CA GLY A 124 2.10 4.58 11.82
C GLY A 124 3.19 4.60 12.91
N ASP A 125 3.31 3.51 13.65
CA ASP A 125 4.46 3.20 14.49
C ASP A 125 5.37 2.20 13.76
N PHE A 126 6.55 2.68 13.37
CA PHE A 126 7.57 1.94 12.62
C PHE A 126 8.78 1.57 13.48
N THR A 127 8.70 1.72 14.80
CA THR A 127 9.83 1.46 15.72
C THR A 127 10.40 0.04 15.56
N GLN A 128 9.52 -0.92 15.27
CA GLN A 128 9.88 -2.33 15.06
C GLN A 128 9.92 -2.72 13.58
N TYR A 129 9.96 -1.76 12.65
CA TYR A 129 9.87 -2.05 11.21
C TYR A 129 11.03 -2.90 10.69
N ASN A 130 12.23 -2.75 11.28
CA ASN A 130 13.45 -3.48 10.93
C ASN A 130 13.69 -3.53 9.41
N SER A 131 13.53 -2.40 8.72
CA SER A 131 13.73 -2.27 7.27
C SER A 131 12.97 -3.32 6.44
N GLY A 132 11.76 -3.69 6.89
CA GLY A 132 10.88 -4.64 6.21
C GLY A 132 11.33 -6.11 6.29
N SER A 133 12.41 -6.41 7.00
CA SER A 133 12.89 -7.78 7.18
C SER A 133 11.93 -8.61 8.03
N LYS A 134 11.99 -9.94 7.84
CA LYS A 134 11.15 -10.91 8.56
C LYS A 134 11.29 -10.72 10.07
N GLY A 135 10.15 -10.67 10.76
CA GLY A 135 10.08 -10.43 12.21
C GLY A 135 9.93 -8.96 12.59
N GLY A 136 9.96 -8.04 11.62
CA GLY A 136 9.53 -6.67 11.82
C GLY A 136 8.02 -6.58 12.11
N LYS A 137 7.61 -5.46 12.71
CA LYS A 137 6.22 -5.15 13.03
C LYS A 137 5.95 -3.66 12.79
N ILE A 138 4.81 -3.37 12.21
CA ILE A 138 4.27 -2.02 12.02
C ILE A 138 2.90 -1.99 12.67
N ARG A 139 2.58 -0.92 13.40
CA ARG A 139 1.21 -0.65 13.83
C ARG A 139 0.67 0.54 13.07
N LEU A 140 -0.46 0.37 12.40
CA LEU A 140 -1.17 1.45 11.73
C LEU A 140 -2.43 1.78 12.50
N ARG A 141 -2.72 3.07 12.64
CA ARG A 141 -3.88 3.61 13.33
C ARG A 141 -4.64 4.55 12.41
N SER A 142 -5.96 4.45 12.46
CA SER A 142 -6.87 5.46 11.95
C SER A 142 -6.64 6.79 12.66
N GLN A 143 -6.80 7.89 11.94
CA GLN A 143 -6.93 9.21 12.57
C GLN A 143 -8.37 9.36 13.08
N ILE A 144 -8.52 9.62 14.38
CA ILE A 144 -9.83 9.78 15.03
C ILE A 144 -9.85 11.11 15.76
N ASP A 145 -10.78 11.97 15.40
CA ASP A 145 -10.99 13.27 16.01
C ASP A 145 -12.19 13.23 16.96
N VAL A 146 -12.07 13.86 18.13
CA VAL A 146 -13.18 14.05 19.06
C VAL A 146 -13.95 15.30 18.65
N MET A 147 -15.14 15.15 18.07
CA MET A 147 -15.95 16.29 17.62
C MET A 147 -16.69 16.94 18.79
N ASP A 148 -17.33 16.13 19.63
CA ASP A 148 -18.09 16.57 20.79
C ASP A 148 -18.07 15.50 21.91
N LYS A 149 -18.77 15.75 23.02
CA LYS A 149 -18.83 14.85 24.19
C LYS A 149 -19.48 13.49 23.91
N SER A 150 -20.08 13.32 22.74
CA SER A 150 -20.87 12.15 22.33
C SER A 150 -20.55 11.64 20.92
N THR A 151 -19.60 12.24 20.21
CA THR A 151 -19.33 11.92 18.80
C THR A 151 -17.83 11.89 18.52
N LEU A 152 -17.38 10.78 17.93
CA LEU A 152 -16.04 10.60 17.39
C LEU A 152 -16.12 10.52 15.86
N ALA A 153 -15.18 11.16 15.17
CA ALA A 153 -15.07 11.11 13.71
C ALA A 153 -13.78 10.40 13.31
N ILE A 154 -13.91 9.28 12.61
CA ILE A 154 -12.80 8.54 12.03
C ILE A 154 -12.53 9.11 10.63
N LYS A 155 -11.35 9.69 10.43
CA LYS A 155 -10.95 10.40 9.20
C LYS A 155 -10.08 9.59 8.24
N SER A 156 -9.63 8.41 8.67
CA SER A 156 -8.85 7.52 7.81
C SER A 156 -9.08 6.06 8.17
N VAL A 157 -8.88 5.18 7.18
CA VAL A 157 -8.85 3.73 7.36
C VAL A 157 -7.41 3.24 7.29
N PRO A 158 -7.00 2.24 8.10
CA PRO A 158 -5.66 1.71 7.99
C PRO A 158 -5.45 0.96 6.67
N TYR A 159 -4.19 0.82 6.26
CA TYR A 159 -3.85 0.12 5.02
C TYR A 159 -4.47 -1.27 4.95
N ASN A 160 -5.06 -1.61 3.79
CA ASN A 160 -5.75 -2.87 3.53
C ASN A 160 -7.02 -3.12 4.36
N THR A 161 -7.65 -2.05 4.88
CA THR A 161 -8.95 -2.06 5.57
C THR A 161 -9.93 -1.20 4.80
N THR A 162 -11.19 -1.65 4.68
CA THR A 162 -12.26 -0.85 4.06
C THR A 162 -13.17 -0.20 5.11
N THR A 163 -13.88 0.88 4.76
CA THR A 163 -14.88 1.54 5.62
C THR A 163 -15.91 0.55 6.11
N SER A 164 -16.45 -0.27 5.21
CA SER A 164 -17.40 -1.35 5.52
C SER A 164 -16.82 -2.34 6.55
N SER A 165 -15.60 -2.83 6.32
CA SER A 165 -14.96 -3.78 7.26
C SER A 165 -14.64 -3.16 8.62
N LEU A 166 -14.31 -1.87 8.65
CA LEU A 166 -14.06 -1.11 9.87
C LEU A 166 -15.36 -0.94 10.66
N ILE A 167 -16.45 -0.53 10.00
CA ILE A 167 -17.78 -0.41 10.61
C ILE A 167 -18.24 -1.75 11.18
N ASP A 168 -18.09 -2.84 10.44
CA ASP A 168 -18.41 -4.19 10.91
C ASP A 168 -17.60 -4.56 12.17
N SER A 169 -16.32 -4.19 12.21
CA SER A 169 -15.47 -4.43 13.39
C SER A 169 -15.95 -3.65 14.62
N ILE A 170 -16.42 -2.41 14.43
CA ILE A 170 -16.97 -1.57 15.49
C ILE A 170 -18.30 -2.14 16.00
N LEU A 171 -19.19 -2.57 15.10
CA LEU A 171 -20.47 -3.19 15.48
C LEU A 171 -20.24 -4.49 16.27
N LYS A 172 -19.32 -5.35 15.83
CA LYS A 172 -18.94 -6.56 16.59
C LYS A 172 -18.38 -6.24 17.97
N ALA A 173 -17.54 -5.21 18.09
CA ALA A 173 -17.00 -4.78 19.37
C ALA A 173 -18.11 -4.24 20.31
N ASN A 174 -19.12 -3.57 19.76
CA ASN A 174 -20.31 -3.13 20.50
C ASN A 174 -21.17 -4.30 20.99
N ASP A 175 -21.43 -5.28 20.13
CA ASP A 175 -22.24 -6.46 20.46
C ASP A 175 -21.57 -7.33 21.53
N SER A 176 -20.23 -7.41 21.50
CA SER A 176 -19.45 -8.08 22.54
C SER A 176 -19.35 -7.29 23.87
N GLY A 177 -19.93 -6.08 23.94
CA GLY A 177 -19.93 -5.23 25.13
C GLY A 177 -18.60 -4.54 25.43
N LYS A 178 -17.58 -4.68 24.57
CA LYS A 178 -16.26 -4.03 24.71
C LYS A 178 -16.34 -2.53 24.48
N ILE A 179 -17.25 -2.10 23.61
CA ILE A 179 -17.51 -0.70 23.28
C ILE A 179 -19.00 -0.43 23.47
N LYS A 180 -19.38 0.80 23.84
CA LYS A 180 -20.79 1.20 24.03
C LYS A 180 -21.14 2.36 23.11
N ILE A 181 -21.63 2.04 21.91
CA ILE A 181 -22.06 3.02 20.92
C ILE A 181 -23.57 3.00 20.72
N ARG A 182 -24.12 4.14 20.30
CA ARG A 182 -25.52 4.31 19.94
C ARG A 182 -25.76 3.92 18.48
N LYS A 183 -24.96 4.47 17.57
CA LYS A 183 -25.00 4.21 16.12
C LYS A 183 -23.67 4.57 15.47
N VAL A 184 -23.43 4.03 14.27
CA VAL A 184 -22.32 4.40 13.40
C VAL A 184 -22.93 4.86 12.07
N GLU A 185 -22.43 5.96 11.51
CA GLU A 185 -22.84 6.49 10.20
C GLU A 185 -21.62 6.64 9.31
N ASP A 186 -21.72 6.19 8.06
CA ASP A 186 -20.70 6.36 7.03
C ASP A 186 -21.07 7.59 6.18
N ASN A 187 -20.26 8.65 6.29
CA ASN A 187 -20.35 9.86 5.49
C ASN A 187 -19.23 9.93 4.43
N THR A 188 -18.55 8.81 4.17
CA THR A 188 -17.43 8.77 3.23
C THR A 188 -17.88 9.20 1.83
N ALA A 189 -17.21 10.21 1.30
CA ALA A 189 -17.38 10.70 -0.05
C ALA A 189 -16.01 10.78 -0.73
N SER A 190 -15.49 11.99 -0.99
CA SER A 190 -14.10 12.17 -1.43
C SER A 190 -13.13 11.77 -0.32
N ASP A 191 -13.44 12.17 0.91
CA ASP A 191 -12.67 11.85 2.11
C ASP A 191 -13.41 10.83 2.98
N VAL A 192 -12.64 10.02 3.70
CA VAL A 192 -13.18 9.05 4.65
C VAL A 192 -13.71 9.79 5.87
N GLU A 193 -14.98 9.57 6.19
CA GLU A 193 -15.60 10.11 7.41
C GLU A 193 -16.60 9.11 7.97
N ILE A 194 -16.25 8.47 9.08
CA ILE A 194 -17.16 7.57 9.80
C ILE A 194 -17.46 8.18 11.16
N LEU A 195 -18.73 8.51 11.39
CA LEU A 195 -19.21 9.10 12.63
C LEU A 195 -19.66 8.01 13.60
N VAL A 196 -19.04 7.98 14.77
CA VAL A 196 -19.35 7.05 15.85
C VAL A 196 -20.04 7.81 16.97
N TYR A 197 -21.34 7.57 17.14
CA TYR A 197 -22.14 8.20 18.17
C TYR A 197 -22.14 7.35 19.44
N LEU A 198 -21.79 7.96 20.55
CA LEU A 198 -21.65 7.32 21.86
C LEU A 198 -23.00 7.26 22.59
N LYS A 199 -23.13 6.30 23.52
CA LYS A 199 -24.26 6.30 24.46
C LYS A 199 -24.06 7.38 25.53
N GLN A 200 -25.16 7.86 26.11
CA GLN A 200 -25.10 8.84 27.21
C GLN A 200 -24.27 8.30 28.38
N GLY A 201 -23.40 9.15 28.93
CA GLY A 201 -22.54 8.82 30.08
C GLY A 201 -21.26 8.07 29.73
N VAL A 202 -20.98 7.79 28.45
CA VAL A 202 -19.71 7.20 28.01
C VAL A 202 -18.71 8.30 27.68
N SER A 203 -17.47 8.17 28.18
CA SER A 203 -16.39 9.12 27.85
C SER A 203 -15.87 8.90 26.43
N PRO A 204 -15.70 9.96 25.62
CA PRO A 204 -15.05 9.88 24.31
C PRO A 204 -13.63 9.31 24.38
N ASP A 205 -12.83 9.72 25.36
CA ASP A 205 -11.42 9.29 25.48
C ASP A 205 -11.31 7.79 25.75
N VAL A 206 -12.16 7.27 26.65
CA VAL A 206 -12.19 5.83 26.95
C VAL A 206 -12.67 5.04 25.72
N THR A 207 -13.60 5.61 24.95
CA THR A 207 -14.07 4.96 23.73
C THR A 207 -13.02 5.00 22.63
N LEU A 208 -12.25 6.07 22.53
CA LEU A 208 -11.13 6.20 21.60
C LEU A 208 -10.10 5.09 21.84
N ASP A 209 -9.68 4.89 23.08
CA ASP A 209 -8.75 3.81 23.44
C ASP A 209 -9.36 2.43 23.14
N ALA A 210 -10.65 2.25 23.43
CA ALA A 210 -11.35 1.00 23.16
C ALA A 210 -11.48 0.72 21.65
N LEU A 211 -11.68 1.75 20.82
CA LEU A 211 -11.71 1.64 19.37
C LEU A 211 -10.36 1.14 18.85
N TYR A 212 -9.24 1.72 19.29
CA TYR A 212 -7.92 1.21 18.92
C TYR A 212 -7.67 -0.22 19.41
N ALA A 213 -8.09 -0.57 20.63
CA ALA A 213 -7.80 -1.88 21.20
C ALA A 213 -8.64 -3.03 20.63
N PHE A 214 -9.89 -2.76 20.23
CA PHE A 214 -10.88 -3.81 19.95
C PHE A 214 -11.50 -3.77 18.56
N THR A 215 -11.09 -2.83 17.71
CA THR A 215 -11.61 -2.70 16.33
C THR A 215 -10.46 -2.61 15.34
N SER A 216 -10.79 -2.63 14.05
CA SER A 216 -9.82 -2.42 12.98
C SER A 216 -9.32 -0.97 12.86
N CYS A 217 -9.61 -0.10 13.83
CA CYS A 217 -9.02 1.25 13.91
C CYS A 217 -7.51 1.19 14.18
N GLU A 218 -7.01 0.10 14.78
CA GLU A 218 -5.58 -0.22 14.84
C GLU A 218 -5.34 -1.59 14.21
N VAL A 219 -4.38 -1.68 13.30
CA VAL A 219 -3.97 -2.94 12.69
C VAL A 219 -2.47 -3.14 12.83
N SER A 220 -2.07 -4.37 13.13
CA SER A 220 -0.68 -4.77 13.17
C SER A 220 -0.30 -5.47 11.87
N ILE A 221 0.74 -5.00 11.21
CA ILE A 221 1.29 -5.59 9.98
C ILE A 221 2.67 -6.14 10.26
N SER A 222 2.90 -7.39 9.87
CA SER A 222 4.21 -8.03 9.92
C SER A 222 4.81 -8.04 8.51
N PRO A 223 5.72 -7.12 8.17
CA PRO A 223 6.42 -7.14 6.89
C PRO A 223 7.26 -8.41 6.74
N ASN A 224 7.42 -8.83 5.49
CA ASN A 224 8.26 -9.96 5.11
C ASN A 224 8.84 -9.71 3.74
N CYS A 225 10.03 -9.14 3.68
CA CYS A 225 10.70 -8.80 2.44
C CYS A 225 11.34 -10.04 1.78
N CYS A 226 10.57 -10.71 0.92
CA CYS A 226 11.03 -11.84 0.11
C CYS A 226 10.87 -11.51 -1.38
N VAL A 227 11.95 -11.61 -2.15
CA VAL A 227 12.00 -11.28 -3.59
C VAL A 227 12.75 -12.38 -4.35
N ILE A 228 12.60 -12.41 -5.67
CA ILE A 228 13.38 -13.29 -6.53
C ILE A 228 14.65 -12.56 -7.00
N ILE A 229 15.81 -13.11 -6.69
CA ILE A 229 17.11 -12.65 -7.19
C ILE A 229 17.75 -13.86 -7.89
N GLU A 230 18.18 -13.68 -9.15
CA GLU A 230 18.81 -14.75 -9.94
C GLU A 230 18.03 -16.08 -9.94
N LYS A 231 16.70 -15.99 -10.13
CA LYS A 231 15.76 -17.13 -10.15
C LYS A 231 15.63 -17.87 -8.81
N LYS A 232 16.09 -17.30 -7.70
CA LYS A 232 15.97 -17.88 -6.34
C LYS A 232 15.24 -16.94 -5.39
N PRO A 233 14.40 -17.46 -4.47
CA PRO A 233 13.81 -16.65 -3.41
C PRO A 233 14.87 -16.23 -2.40
N CYS A 234 14.92 -14.93 -2.11
CA CYS A 234 15.86 -14.32 -1.18
C CYS A 234 15.11 -13.45 -0.17
N PHE A 235 15.41 -13.66 1.11
CA PHE A 235 15.00 -12.74 2.17
C PHE A 235 16.03 -11.61 2.28
N THR A 236 15.56 -10.38 2.25
CA THR A 236 16.43 -9.20 2.21
C THR A 236 15.82 -8.04 3.01
N SER A 237 16.40 -6.85 2.89
CA SER A 237 15.89 -5.61 3.49
C SER A 237 15.45 -4.63 2.41
N ILE A 238 14.60 -3.68 2.78
CA ILE A 238 14.19 -2.59 1.88
C ILE A 238 15.39 -1.75 1.42
N THR A 239 16.37 -1.53 2.30
CA THR A 239 17.60 -0.80 1.98
C THR A 239 18.40 -1.50 0.89
N ASP A 240 18.52 -2.83 0.97
CA ASP A 240 19.23 -3.63 -0.04
C ASP A 240 18.49 -3.63 -1.38
N ILE A 241 17.15 -3.70 -1.36
CA ILE A 241 16.33 -3.60 -2.57
C ILE A 241 16.51 -2.22 -3.22
N LEU A 242 16.49 -1.14 -2.44
CA LEU A 242 16.68 0.20 -2.99
C LEU A 242 18.08 0.36 -3.59
N ASN A 243 19.10 -0.19 -2.92
CA ASN A 243 20.47 -0.21 -3.44
C ASN A 243 20.58 -0.97 -4.77
N SER A 244 20.02 -2.19 -4.81
CA SER A 244 19.96 -3.00 -6.03
C SER A 244 19.25 -2.28 -7.16
N SER A 245 18.05 -1.72 -6.91
CA SER A 245 17.29 -0.97 -7.90
C SER A 245 18.00 0.30 -8.39
N THR A 246 18.69 1.01 -7.50
CA THR A 246 19.47 2.20 -7.84
C THR A 246 20.63 1.84 -8.76
N LYS A 247 21.40 0.79 -8.43
CA LYS A 247 22.50 0.30 -9.26
C LYS A 247 22.02 -0.22 -10.61
N HIS A 248 20.90 -0.96 -10.62
CA HIS A 248 20.28 -1.43 -11.86
C HIS A 248 19.87 -0.26 -12.76
N THR A 249 19.28 0.80 -12.19
CA THR A 249 18.94 2.01 -12.95
C THR A 249 20.17 2.67 -13.56
N VAL A 250 21.29 2.76 -12.83
CA VAL A 250 22.56 3.30 -13.37
C VAL A 250 23.08 2.44 -14.52
N GLU A 251 22.97 1.11 -14.41
CA GLU A 251 23.40 0.19 -15.46
C GLU A 251 22.55 0.32 -16.72
N LEU A 252 21.21 0.35 -16.58
CA LEU A 252 20.30 0.57 -17.70
C LEU A 252 20.63 1.87 -18.44
N LEU A 253 20.79 2.98 -17.71
CA LEU A 253 21.12 4.29 -18.30
C LEU A 253 22.49 4.35 -19.00
N ARG A 254 23.40 3.40 -18.72
CA ARG A 254 24.69 3.29 -19.44
C ARG A 254 24.58 2.48 -20.73
N GLN A 255 23.55 1.64 -20.84
CA GLN A 255 23.27 0.82 -22.02
C GLN A 255 22.40 1.55 -23.05
N GLU A 256 21.60 2.54 -22.62
CA GLU A 256 20.89 3.50 -23.50
C GLU A 256 21.86 4.46 -24.20
#